data_AF-A0A1E7IRU0-F1
#
_entry.id   AF-A0A1E7IRU0-F1
#
_cell.length_a   1.000
_cell.length_b   1.000
_cell.length_c   1.000
_cell.angle_alpha   90.00
_cell.angle_beta   90.00
_cell.angle_gamma   90.00
#
_symmetry.space_group_name_H-M   'P 1'
#
loop_
_entity.id
_entity.type
_entity.pdbx_description
1 polymer ?
#
loop_
_entity_poly.entity_id
_entity_poly.type
_entity_poly.pdbx_seq_one_letter_code
_entity_poly.pdbx_strand_id
1 'polypeptide(L)'
;MKELRRFGYPIFFAVMALLPHLLDPRWQAVAITFLIFSVVALSQDIVLGKSGMFNMGQAIFFGMGAYTTAILNSQYGWPLLATIPLAILIPAIFGVLLAGPIVHLRGDYLLVTTIGFNIVAEQSRRHHRRAERHLRPRFDEFFRRRSDQPGVRLLFRFRRAAADSLDHA
;
A
#
# COMPACT_ATOMS: atom_id res chain seq x y z
N MET A 1 -41.30 9.80 16.55
CA MET A 1 -39.87 9.37 16.53
C MET A 1 -39.39 8.68 15.25
N LYS A 2 -40.26 8.36 14.26
CA LYS A 2 -39.82 7.78 12.96
C LYS A 2 -39.32 8.81 11.94
N GLU A 3 -39.83 10.04 11.99
CA GLU A 3 -39.47 11.11 11.03
C GLU A 3 -38.03 11.64 11.20
N LEU A 4 -37.49 11.62 12.43
CA LEU A 4 -36.14 12.14 12.70
C LEU A 4 -35.01 11.25 12.11
N ARG A 5 -35.24 9.94 12.01
CA ARG A 5 -34.31 9.01 11.32
C ARG A 5 -34.35 9.17 9.80
N ARG A 6 -35.46 9.65 9.24
CA ARG A 6 -35.64 9.83 7.79
C ARG A 6 -34.91 11.07 7.28
N PHE A 7 -34.85 12.14 8.10
CA PHE A 7 -34.06 13.34 7.83
C PHE A 7 -32.57 13.20 8.19
N GLY A 8 -32.19 12.26 9.06
CA GLY A 8 -30.79 12.03 9.43
C GLY A 8 -29.89 11.60 8.27
N TYR A 9 -30.36 10.68 7.41
CA TYR A 9 -29.60 10.20 6.24
C TYR A 9 -29.30 11.29 5.19
N PRO A 10 -30.25 12.13 4.76
CA PRO A 10 -29.96 13.20 3.80
C PRO A 10 -29.09 14.31 4.40
N ILE A 11 -29.25 14.63 5.69
CA ILE A 11 -28.38 15.59 6.39
C ILE A 11 -26.95 15.08 6.46
N PHE A 12 -26.75 13.80 6.77
CA PHE A 12 -25.43 13.18 6.79
C PHE A 12 -24.75 13.23 5.41
N PHE A 13 -25.50 12.92 4.34
CA PHE A 13 -25.00 12.99 2.97
C PHE A 13 -24.68 14.44 2.54
N ALA A 14 -25.52 15.40 2.91
CA ALA A 14 -25.30 16.82 2.62
C ALA A 14 -24.06 17.37 3.34
N VAL A 15 -23.87 17.02 4.62
CA VAL A 15 -22.69 17.40 5.40
C VAL A 15 -21.42 16.78 4.81
N MET A 16 -21.46 15.51 4.42
CA MET A 16 -20.35 14.83 3.73
C MET A 16 -20.00 15.46 2.38
N ALA A 17 -21.01 15.95 1.63
CA ALA A 17 -20.79 16.60 0.34
C ALA A 17 -20.25 18.04 0.47
N LEU A 18 -20.60 18.75 1.54
CA LEU A 18 -20.13 20.13 1.82
C LEU A 18 -18.76 20.18 2.51
N LEU A 19 -18.41 19.14 3.27
CA LEU A 19 -17.12 19.00 3.95
C LEU A 19 -15.89 19.21 3.06
N PRO A 20 -15.79 18.64 1.84
CA PRO A 20 -14.62 18.82 0.98
C PRO A 20 -14.45 20.25 0.45
N HIS A 21 -15.47 21.10 0.50
CA HIS A 21 -15.35 22.51 0.07
C HIS A 21 -14.88 23.46 1.16
N LEU A 22 -14.94 23.05 2.43
CA LEU A 22 -14.57 23.88 3.58
C LEU A 22 -13.20 23.52 4.17
N LEU A 23 -12.58 22.43 3.71
CA LEU A 23 -11.33 21.89 4.25
C LEU A 23 -10.12 22.17 3.36
N ASP A 24 -9.01 22.54 3.99
CA ASP A 24 -7.70 22.61 3.34
C ASP A 24 -7.31 21.25 2.70
N PRO A 25 -6.56 21.25 1.58
CA PRO A 25 -6.17 20.02 0.87
C PRO A 25 -5.48 18.95 1.74
N ARG A 26 -4.76 19.39 2.79
CA ARG A 26 -4.09 18.50 3.75
C ARG A 26 -5.10 17.71 4.60
N TRP A 27 -6.10 18.40 5.13
CA TRP A 27 -7.15 17.78 5.94
C TRP A 27 -8.09 16.93 5.09
N GLN A 28 -8.28 17.30 3.82
CA GLN A 28 -9.04 16.50 2.87
C GLN A 28 -8.40 15.13 2.63
N ALA A 29 -7.07 15.05 2.44
CA ALA A 29 -6.37 13.78 2.26
C ALA A 29 -6.47 12.87 3.50
N VAL A 30 -6.35 13.45 4.69
CA VAL A 30 -6.52 12.72 5.96
C VAL A 30 -7.95 12.21 6.10
N ALA A 31 -8.96 13.04 5.82
CA ALA A 31 -10.36 12.66 5.87
C ALA A 31 -10.69 11.51 4.89
N ILE A 32 -10.20 11.59 3.65
CA ILE A 32 -10.39 10.52 2.64
C ILE A 32 -9.77 9.21 3.15
N THR A 33 -8.55 9.25 3.66
CA THR A 33 -7.85 8.07 4.18
C THR A 33 -8.59 7.47 5.38
N PHE A 34 -9.08 8.33 6.29
CA PHE A 34 -9.90 7.92 7.42
C PHE A 34 -11.20 7.24 6.97
N LEU A 35 -11.92 7.81 6.00
CA LEU A 35 -13.14 7.22 5.44
C LEU A 35 -12.87 5.85 4.81
N ILE A 36 -11.80 5.73 4.03
CA ILE A 36 -11.41 4.46 3.40
C ILE A 36 -11.17 3.38 4.46
N PHE A 37 -10.35 3.67 5.48
CA PHE A 37 -10.10 2.71 6.55
C PHE A 37 -11.33 2.43 7.42
N SER A 38 -12.23 3.41 7.58
CA SER A 38 -13.49 3.22 8.29
C SER A 38 -14.39 2.22 7.57
N VAL A 39 -14.49 2.29 6.24
CA VAL A 39 -15.26 1.32 5.45
C VAL A 39 -14.66 -0.08 5.54
N VAL A 40 -13.33 -0.20 5.47
CA VAL A 40 -12.65 -1.49 5.63
C VAL A 40 -12.88 -2.07 7.03
N ALA A 41 -12.76 -1.25 8.07
CA ALA A 41 -13.01 -1.65 9.46
C ALA A 41 -14.47 -2.08 9.67
N LEU A 42 -15.45 -1.37 9.10
CA LEU A 42 -16.87 -1.74 9.15
C LEU A 42 -17.14 -3.07 8.45
N SER A 43 -16.52 -3.31 7.29
CA SER A 43 -16.61 -4.60 6.62
C SER A 43 -16.02 -5.72 7.48
N GLN A 44 -14.94 -5.46 8.21
CA GLN A 44 -14.36 -6.42 9.15
C GLN A 44 -15.28 -6.65 10.35
N ASP A 45 -15.86 -5.59 10.91
CA ASP A 45 -16.82 -5.64 12.01
C ASP A 45 -18.07 -6.46 11.67
N ILE A 46 -18.57 -6.39 10.43
CA ILE A 46 -19.68 -7.24 9.99
C ILE A 46 -19.29 -8.73 10.03
N VAL A 47 -18.11 -9.09 9.54
CA VAL A 47 -17.64 -10.48 9.53
C VAL A 47 -17.40 -10.98 10.95
N LEU A 48 -16.78 -10.15 11.79
CA LEU A 48 -16.52 -10.46 13.19
C LEU A 48 -17.78 -10.53 14.04
N GLY A 49 -18.62 -9.51 13.94
CA GLY A 49 -19.83 -9.36 14.73
C GLY A 49 -20.94 -10.33 14.34
N LYS A 50 -20.99 -10.80 13.09
CA LYS A 50 -22.00 -11.78 12.65
C LYS A 50 -21.50 -13.22 12.63
N SER A 51 -20.24 -13.45 12.26
CA SER A 51 -19.70 -14.80 12.09
C SER A 51 -18.79 -15.23 13.24
N GLY A 52 -18.37 -14.32 14.13
CA GLY A 52 -17.47 -14.60 15.24
C GLY A 52 -16.03 -14.93 14.81
N MET A 53 -15.70 -14.79 13.53
CA MET A 53 -14.40 -15.15 12.95
C MET A 53 -13.60 -13.90 12.61
N PHE A 54 -12.39 -13.79 13.14
CA PHE A 54 -11.48 -12.70 12.86
C PHE A 54 -10.61 -13.01 11.62
N ASN A 55 -10.64 -12.16 10.59
CA ASN A 55 -9.90 -12.35 9.32
C ASN A 55 -8.96 -11.18 9.04
N MET A 56 -7.64 -11.40 9.11
CA MET A 56 -6.63 -10.35 8.80
C MET A 56 -6.22 -10.30 7.32
N GLY A 57 -6.71 -11.22 6.48
CA GLY A 57 -6.42 -11.26 5.05
C GLY A 57 -7.15 -10.18 4.24
N GLN A 58 -8.09 -9.45 4.85
CA GLN A 58 -8.92 -8.44 4.16
C GLN A 58 -8.11 -7.34 3.49
N ALA A 59 -6.94 -7.00 4.03
CA ALA A 59 -6.03 -5.99 3.45
C ALA A 59 -5.56 -6.35 2.03
N ILE A 60 -5.46 -7.63 1.69
CA ILE A 60 -5.03 -8.09 0.36
C ILE A 60 -6.12 -7.78 -0.69
N PHE A 61 -7.39 -8.05 -0.36
CA PHE A 61 -8.52 -7.75 -1.25
C PHE A 61 -8.71 -6.24 -1.43
N PHE A 62 -8.59 -5.49 -0.34
CA PHE A 62 -8.63 -4.03 -0.37
C PHE A 62 -7.49 -3.45 -1.25
N GLY A 63 -6.26 -3.91 -1.04
CA GLY A 63 -5.11 -3.47 -1.84
C GLY A 63 -5.22 -3.86 -3.31
N MET A 64 -5.75 -5.05 -3.62
CA MET A 64 -5.97 -5.51 -4.99
C MET A 64 -6.96 -4.60 -5.74
N GLY A 65 -8.10 -4.26 -5.13
CA GLY A 65 -9.05 -3.33 -5.73
C GLY A 65 -8.48 -1.93 -5.94
N ALA A 66 -7.76 -1.39 -4.95
CA ALA A 66 -7.09 -0.09 -5.06
C ALA A 66 -6.03 -0.08 -6.18
N TYR A 67 -5.27 -1.17 -6.33
CA TYR A 67 -4.26 -1.31 -7.37
C TYR A 67 -4.89 -1.42 -8.77
N THR A 68 -6.00 -2.16 -8.90
CA THR A 68 -6.79 -2.21 -10.14
C THR A 68 -7.26 -0.81 -10.53
N THR A 69 -7.86 -0.06 -9.61
CA THR A 69 -8.28 1.33 -9.87
C THR A 69 -7.09 2.23 -10.23
N ALA A 70 -5.96 2.10 -9.54
CA ALA A 70 -4.77 2.91 -9.82
C ALA A 70 -4.22 2.67 -11.24
N ILE A 71 -4.16 1.40 -11.69
CA ILE A 71 -3.72 1.08 -13.07
C ILE A 71 -4.72 1.60 -14.09
N LEU A 72 -6.01 1.33 -13.92
CA LEU A 72 -7.03 1.76 -14.88
C LEU A 72 -7.09 3.29 -15.01
N ASN A 73 -6.93 4.00 -13.90
CA ASN A 73 -6.92 5.45 -13.91
C ASN A 73 -5.61 6.02 -14.47
N SER A 74 -4.45 5.50 -14.05
CA SER A 74 -3.13 6.06 -14.42
C SER A 74 -2.66 5.67 -15.82
N GLN A 75 -2.97 4.47 -16.30
CA GLN A 75 -2.47 3.95 -17.58
C GLN A 75 -3.50 4.07 -18.71
N TYR A 76 -4.77 3.86 -18.40
CA TYR A 76 -5.86 3.88 -19.39
C TYR A 76 -6.69 5.17 -19.37
N GLY A 77 -6.46 6.05 -18.39
CA GLY A 77 -7.19 7.32 -18.26
C GLY A 77 -8.68 7.16 -17.97
N TRP A 78 -9.12 5.99 -17.49
CA TRP A 78 -10.53 5.74 -17.26
C TRP A 78 -11.07 6.62 -16.12
N PRO A 79 -12.31 7.13 -16.23
CA PRO A 79 -12.94 7.87 -15.15
C PRO A 79 -13.13 6.95 -13.95
N LEU A 80 -12.94 7.48 -12.73
CA LEU A 80 -12.98 6.69 -11.50
C LEU A 80 -14.23 5.82 -11.40
N LEU A 81 -15.40 6.32 -11.79
CA LEU A 81 -16.66 5.58 -11.74
C LEU A 81 -16.67 4.33 -12.64
N ALA A 82 -16.02 4.39 -13.81
CA ALA A 82 -15.91 3.24 -14.72
C ALA A 82 -14.94 2.17 -14.19
N THR A 83 -14.03 2.53 -13.28
CA THR A 83 -13.11 1.58 -12.65
C THR A 83 -13.75 0.75 -11.54
N ILE A 84 -14.83 1.26 -10.92
CA ILE A 84 -15.55 0.60 -9.81
C ILE A 84 -15.93 -0.85 -10.14
N PRO A 85 -16.62 -1.16 -11.26
CA PRO A 85 -17.01 -2.54 -11.55
C PRO A 85 -15.81 -3.48 -11.66
N LEU A 86 -14.72 -3.08 -12.32
CA LEU A 86 -13.51 -3.90 -12.41
C LEU A 86 -12.78 -4.05 -11.08
N ALA A 87 -12.73 -2.97 -10.29
CA ALA A 87 -12.13 -2.97 -8.96
C ALA A 87 -12.88 -3.88 -7.97
N ILE A 88 -14.15 -4.21 -8.23
CA ILE A 88 -14.91 -5.21 -7.50
C ILE A 88 -14.70 -6.60 -8.11
N LEU A 89 -14.78 -6.72 -9.44
CA LEU A 89 -14.79 -8.00 -10.14
C LEU A 89 -13.48 -8.78 -9.94
N ILE A 90 -12.34 -8.11 -10.07
CA ILE A 90 -11.01 -8.74 -9.96
C ILE A 90 -10.80 -9.35 -8.56
N PRO A 91 -10.89 -8.59 -7.45
CA PRO A 91 -10.74 -9.16 -6.12
C PRO A 91 -11.87 -10.15 -5.76
N ALA A 92 -13.08 -10.02 -6.32
CA ALA A 92 -14.13 -11.01 -6.13
C ALA A 92 -13.78 -12.37 -6.75
N ILE A 93 -13.25 -12.40 -7.98
CA ILE A 93 -12.79 -13.63 -8.63
C ILE A 93 -11.67 -14.28 -7.81
N PHE A 94 -10.68 -13.49 -7.37
CA PHE A 94 -9.63 -13.99 -6.49
C PHE A 94 -10.17 -14.49 -5.14
N GLY A 95 -11.18 -13.83 -4.58
CA GLY A 95 -11.85 -14.24 -3.36
C GLY A 95 -12.54 -15.59 -3.49
N VAL A 96 -13.23 -15.83 -4.61
CA VAL A 96 -13.85 -17.13 -4.92
C VAL A 96 -12.80 -18.21 -5.10
N LEU A 97 -11.71 -17.91 -5.82
CA LEU A 97 -10.60 -18.85 -6.02
C LEU A 97 -9.97 -19.27 -4.69
N LEU A 98 -9.79 -18.31 -3.78
CA LEU A 98 -9.21 -18.54 -2.45
C LEU A 98 -10.22 -19.12 -1.44
N ALA A 99 -11.52 -19.01 -1.68
CA ALA A 99 -12.55 -19.53 -0.80
C ALA A 99 -12.46 -21.06 -0.65
N GLY A 100 -12.02 -21.79 -1.68
CA GLY A 100 -11.88 -23.25 -1.65
C GLY A 100 -11.11 -23.80 -0.44
N PRO A 101 -9.82 -23.43 -0.25
CA PRO A 101 -9.05 -23.86 0.92
C PRO A 101 -9.57 -23.24 2.23
N ILE A 102 -10.14 -22.03 2.18
CA ILE A 102 -10.58 -21.26 3.36
C ILE A 102 -11.83 -21.85 4.03
N VAL A 103 -12.79 -22.37 3.25
CA VAL A 103 -14.06 -22.90 3.77
C VAL A 103 -13.88 -24.10 4.72
N HIS A 104 -12.73 -24.77 4.65
CA HIS A 104 -12.40 -25.90 5.52
C HIS A 104 -11.89 -25.49 6.90
N LEU A 105 -11.54 -24.21 7.12
CA LEU A 105 -11.06 -23.70 8.40
C LEU A 105 -12.24 -23.14 9.22
N ARG A 106 -12.32 -23.51 10.49
CA ARG A 106 -13.37 -23.03 11.42
C ARG A 106 -12.77 -22.09 12.47
N GLY A 107 -13.48 -21.02 12.82
CA GLY A 107 -13.16 -20.18 13.98
C GLY A 107 -11.78 -19.49 13.90
N ASP A 108 -11.01 -19.62 14.98
CA ASP A 108 -9.70 -18.97 15.18
C ASP A 108 -8.60 -19.47 14.24
N TYR A 109 -8.78 -20.63 13.61
CA TYR A 109 -7.81 -21.16 12.65
C TYR A 109 -7.71 -20.28 11.40
N LEU A 110 -8.81 -19.61 11.01
CA LEU A 110 -8.80 -18.67 9.89
C LEU A 110 -7.86 -17.48 10.15
N LEU A 111 -7.87 -16.98 11.39
CA LEU A 111 -6.98 -15.90 11.81
C LEU A 111 -5.52 -16.33 11.74
N VAL A 112 -5.19 -17.48 12.34
CA VAL A 112 -3.82 -17.98 12.38
C VAL A 112 -3.26 -18.21 10.98
N THR A 113 -4.06 -18.76 10.06
CA THR A 113 -3.63 -19.00 8.68
C THR A 113 -3.41 -17.70 7.89
N THR A 114 -4.25 -16.68 8.08
CA THR A 114 -4.07 -15.38 7.39
C THR A 114 -2.86 -14.63 7.91
N ILE A 115 -2.57 -14.69 9.21
CA ILE A 115 -1.32 -14.20 9.79
C ILE A 115 -0.13 -14.99 9.24
N GLY A 116 -0.23 -16.32 9.18
CA GLY A 116 0.81 -17.20 8.63
C GLY A 116 1.19 -16.83 7.20
N PHE A 117 0.20 -16.53 6.35
CA PHE A 117 0.44 -16.10 4.97
C PHE A 117 1.23 -14.78 4.90
N ASN A 118 0.90 -13.83 5.77
CA ASN A 118 1.59 -12.55 5.87
C ASN A 118 3.04 -12.71 6.35
N ILE A 119 3.25 -13.57 7.35
CA ILE A 119 4.57 -13.91 7.90
C ILE A 119 5.44 -14.58 6.83
N VAL A 120 4.91 -15.54 6.07
CA VAL A 120 5.67 -16.22 5.01
C VAL A 120 6.10 -15.22 3.91
N ALA A 121 5.21 -14.32 3.51
CA ALA A 121 5.53 -13.28 2.54
C ALA A 121 6.65 -12.34 3.04
N GLU A 122 6.55 -11.88 4.28
CA GLU A 122 7.59 -11.02 4.87
C GLU A 122 8.90 -11.79 5.12
N GLN A 123 8.82 -13.06 5.50
CA GLN A 123 10.00 -13.90 5.69
C GLN A 123 10.76 -14.13 4.39
N SER A 124 10.06 -14.40 3.29
CA SER A 124 10.64 -14.48 1.94
C SER A 124 11.38 -13.20 1.57
N ARG A 125 10.75 -12.03 1.79
CA ARG A 125 11.36 -10.72 1.54
C ARG A 125 12.55 -10.42 2.44
N ARG A 126 12.48 -10.82 3.71
CA ARG A 126 13.59 -10.66 4.67
C ARG A 126 14.78 -11.53 4.30
N HIS A 127 14.55 -12.72 3.74
CA HIS A 127 15.62 -13.61 3.30
C HIS A 127 16.49 -12.95 2.23
N HIS A 128 15.89 -12.31 1.24
CA HIS A 128 16.61 -11.54 0.21
C HIS A 128 17.35 -10.33 0.79
N ARG A 129 16.71 -9.53 1.65
CA ARG A 129 17.36 -8.37 2.28
C ARG A 129 18.47 -8.72 3.27
N ARG A 130 18.50 -9.95 3.79
CA ARG A 130 19.58 -10.41 4.69
C ARG A 130 20.88 -10.67 3.93
N ALA A 131 20.79 -11.15 2.68
CA ALA A 131 21.94 -11.37 1.82
C ALA A 131 22.63 -10.04 1.45
N GLU A 132 21.86 -9.01 1.13
CA GLU A 132 22.41 -7.69 0.77
C GLU A 132 23.05 -6.95 1.96
N ARG A 133 22.52 -7.12 3.18
CA ARG A 133 23.08 -6.49 4.39
C ARG A 133 24.49 -6.97 4.73
N HIS A 134 24.86 -8.19 4.34
CA HIS A 134 26.21 -8.72 4.56
C HIS A 134 27.20 -8.25 3.49
N LEU A 135 26.71 -7.93 2.29
CA LEU A 135 27.54 -7.49 1.18
C LEU A 135 27.81 -5.98 1.22
N ARG A 136 26.83 -5.17 1.63
CA ARG A 136 26.96 -3.69 1.69
C ARG A 136 28.21 -3.21 2.45
N PRO A 137 28.50 -3.67 3.69
CA PRO A 137 29.68 -3.22 4.41
C PRO A 137 30.99 -3.59 3.70
N ARG A 138 31.03 -4.76 3.05
CA ARG A 138 32.19 -5.20 2.28
C ARG A 138 32.40 -4.38 1.02
N PHE A 139 31.33 -4.02 0.31
CA PHE A 139 31.41 -3.13 -0.84
C PHE A 139 31.84 -1.71 -0.42
N ASP A 140 31.27 -1.18 0.65
CA ASP A 140 31.63 0.14 1.19
C ASP A 140 33.09 0.19 1.62
N GLU A 141 33.58 -0.87 2.29
CA GLU A 141 34.99 -0.99 2.65
C GLU A 141 35.90 -1.14 1.43
N PHE A 142 35.48 -1.88 0.40
CA PHE A 142 36.20 -2.01 -0.86
C PHE A 142 36.34 -0.68 -1.59
N PHE A 143 35.26 0.09 -1.70
CA PHE A 143 35.29 1.42 -2.31
C PHE A 143 36.08 2.42 -1.47
N ARG A 144 35.96 2.39 -0.14
CA ARG A 144 36.76 3.21 0.76
C ARG A 144 38.25 2.91 0.59
N ARG A 145 38.65 1.64 0.56
CA ARG A 145 40.05 1.24 0.30
C ARG A 145 40.55 1.68 -1.07
N ARG A 146 39.73 1.59 -2.13
CA ARG A 146 40.11 2.10 -3.47
C ARG A 146 40.24 3.62 -3.51
N SER A 147 39.37 4.35 -2.81
CA SER A 147 39.41 5.81 -2.74
C SER A 147 40.61 6.35 -1.94
N ASP A 148 41.17 5.52 -1.07
CA ASP A 148 42.35 5.83 -0.28
C ASP A 148 43.66 5.49 -1.01
N GLN A 149 43.59 4.80 -2.16
CA GLN A 149 44.79 4.53 -2.94
C GLN A 149 45.33 5.81 -3.59
N PRO A 150 46.64 6.12 -3.40
CA PRO A 150 47.24 7.37 -3.86
C PRO A 150 47.12 7.59 -5.37
N GLY A 151 47.15 6.52 -6.18
CA GLY A 151 46.99 6.61 -7.64
C GLY A 151 45.59 7.03 -8.10
N VAL A 152 44.53 6.64 -7.36
CA VAL A 152 43.14 6.96 -7.72
C VAL A 152 42.81 8.41 -7.32
N ARG A 153 43.35 8.90 -6.20
CA ARG A 153 43.22 10.31 -5.79
C ARG A 153 43.83 11.27 -6.80
N LEU A 154 44.94 10.87 -7.41
CA LEU A 154 45.59 11.66 -8.45
C LEU A 154 44.69 11.75 -9.70
N LEU A 155 44.05 10.66 -10.09
CA LEU A 155 43.10 10.63 -11.21
C LEU A 155 41.90 11.58 -10.99
N PHE A 156 41.35 11.62 -9.78
CA PHE A 156 40.27 12.54 -9.43
C PHE A 156 40.72 14.01 -9.39
N ARG A 157 41.94 14.30 -8.95
CA ARG A 157 42.52 15.64 -8.97
C ARG A 157 42.80 16.12 -10.39
N PHE A 158 43.35 15.27 -11.25
CA PHE A 158 43.58 15.59 -12.66
C PHE A 158 42.28 15.84 -13.42
N ARG A 159 41.26 15.00 -13.20
CA ARG A 159 39.95 15.20 -13.83
C ARG A 159 39.29 16.50 -13.40
N ARG A 160 39.41 16.86 -12.11
CA ARG A 160 38.85 18.13 -11.61
C ARG A 160 39.60 19.33 -12.19
N ALA A 161 40.94 19.29 -12.20
CA ALA A 161 41.76 20.34 -12.80
C ALA A 161 41.52 20.51 -14.32
N ALA A 162 41.28 19.41 -15.05
CA ALA A 162 40.95 19.47 -16.48
C ALA A 162 39.54 20.03 -16.73
N ALA A 163 38.56 19.74 -15.87
CA ALA A 163 37.22 20.30 -15.97
C ALA A 163 37.23 21.82 -15.73
N ASP A 164 37.94 22.28 -14.69
CA ASP A 164 38.03 23.71 -14.37
C ASP A 164 38.73 24.53 -15.48
N SER A 165 39.60 23.89 -16.28
CA SER A 165 40.29 24.55 -17.41
C SER A 165 39.42 24.73 -18.66
N LEU A 166 38.30 24.01 -18.79
CA LEU A 166 37.40 24.11 -19.93
C LEU A 166 36.29 25.15 -19.71
N ASP A 167 35.96 25.47 -18.45
CA ASP A 167 34.94 26.47 -18.10
C ASP A 167 35.48 27.92 -18.18
N HIS A 168 36.78 28.10 -18.46
CA HIS A 168 37.45 29.41 -18.53
C HIS A 168 38.05 29.71 -19.91
N ALA A 169 37.70 28.93 -20.93
CA ALA A 169 38.06 29.13 -22.34
C ALA A 169 36.80 29.41 -23.18
#